data_AF-A0A2X1QYX7-F1
#
_entry.id   AF-A0A2X1QYX7-F1
#
_cell.length_a   1.000
_cell.length_b   1.000
_cell.length_c   1.000
_cell.angle_alpha   90.00
_cell.angle_beta   90.00
_cell.angle_gamma   90.00
#
_symmetry.space_group_name_H-M   'P 1'
#
loop_
_entity.id
_entity.type
_entity.pdbx_description
1 polymer ?
#
loop_
_entity_poly.entity_id
_entity_poly.type
_entity_poly.pdbx_seq_one_letter_code
_entity_poly.pdbx_strand_id
1 'polypeptide(L)'
;MKRKTGFFFDERCFWHSTGLHAVTLPVGGWVQPPAGGGHAESPETKRRMKNLMDVSGLTPQLALRSAAPASLEDLRRIHPDSYLERFKAISDNGGGMLGKEAPLGPGSYEIACLSAGLACAAVEAVLKGELDNAYSLSRPPGHHCLPDQSMGFCFLANIPIAVERAKAQLGLGKVAIIDWDVHHGNGTQHIYLQRDDVLTIFLASGRLLPAGLRRRGRSRRGRGRRLQHQYSAVGRGGG
;
A
#
# COMPACT_ATOMS: atom_id res chain seq x y z
N MET A 1 6.26 15.02 28.08
CA MET A 1 6.52 13.58 27.91
C MET A 1 6.93 13.33 26.46
N LYS A 2 8.03 12.59 26.19
CA LYS A 2 8.44 12.27 24.80
C LYS A 2 7.51 11.16 24.28
N ARG A 3 6.87 11.37 23.12
CA ARG A 3 5.98 10.36 22.50
C ARG A 3 6.77 9.09 22.17
N LYS A 4 6.20 7.92 22.45
CA LYS A 4 6.74 6.61 22.11
C LYS A 4 6.22 6.19 20.73
N THR A 5 6.98 6.56 19.70
CA THR A 5 6.66 6.26 18.29
C THR A 5 7.29 4.95 17.84
N GLY A 6 6.49 4.03 17.31
CA GLY A 6 6.99 2.82 16.66
C GLY A 6 7.39 3.07 15.21
N PHE A 7 8.45 2.41 14.76
CA PHE A 7 8.83 2.36 13.36
C PHE A 7 8.91 0.89 12.92
N PHE A 8 7.89 0.46 12.17
CA PHE A 8 7.76 -0.90 11.67
C PHE A 8 8.44 -1.02 10.32
N PHE A 9 9.50 -1.82 10.27
CA PHE A 9 10.34 -1.99 9.09
C PHE A 9 10.96 -3.39 9.08
N ASP A 10 11.10 -3.95 7.88
CA ASP A 10 11.87 -5.16 7.65
C ASP A 10 12.66 -5.03 6.34
N GLU A 11 13.96 -5.33 6.38
CA GLU A 11 14.86 -5.24 5.23
C GLU A 11 14.39 -6.09 4.04
N ARG A 12 13.72 -7.21 4.29
CA ARG A 12 13.18 -8.08 3.24
C ARG A 12 12.14 -7.38 2.37
N CYS A 13 11.45 -6.34 2.89
CA CYS A 13 10.53 -5.52 2.08
C CYS A 13 11.25 -4.77 0.95
N PHE A 14 12.55 -4.51 1.10
CA PHE A 14 13.36 -3.89 0.05
C PHE A 14 13.84 -4.90 -1.00
N TRP A 15 13.54 -6.19 -0.84
CA TRP A 15 13.98 -7.23 -1.78
C TRP A 15 12.87 -7.63 -2.77
N HIS A 16 11.65 -7.09 -2.60
CA HIS A 16 10.61 -7.22 -3.64
C HIS A 16 11.11 -6.58 -4.94
N SER A 17 10.99 -7.33 -6.04
CA SER A 17 11.40 -6.92 -7.37
C SER A 17 10.23 -7.02 -8.35
N THR A 18 10.34 -6.32 -9.47
CA THR A 18 9.27 -6.18 -10.48
C THR A 18 9.75 -6.60 -11.87
N GLY A 19 10.91 -7.26 -11.98
CA GLY A 19 11.57 -7.51 -13.26
C GLY A 19 12.05 -6.24 -13.97
N LEU A 20 12.40 -6.36 -15.25
CA LEU A 20 13.06 -5.31 -16.04
C LEU A 20 12.03 -4.30 -16.59
N HIS A 21 12.11 -3.05 -16.11
CA HIS A 21 11.23 -1.96 -16.53
C HIS A 21 12.03 -0.66 -16.71
N ALA A 22 11.60 0.18 -17.63
CA ALA A 22 12.01 1.58 -17.70
C ALA A 22 10.89 2.45 -17.09
N VAL A 23 11.11 2.93 -15.86
CA VAL A 23 10.08 3.64 -15.08
C VAL A 23 8.86 2.74 -14.84
N THR A 24 7.74 2.91 -15.53
CA THR A 24 6.56 2.03 -15.41
C THR A 24 6.36 1.12 -16.60
N LEU A 25 7.20 1.24 -17.63
CA LEU A 25 7.05 0.51 -18.88
C LEU A 25 7.87 -0.78 -18.85
N PRO A 26 7.27 -1.95 -19.15
CA PRO A 26 8.02 -3.19 -19.27
C PRO A 26 9.00 -3.10 -20.43
N VAL A 27 10.21 -3.62 -20.23
CA VAL A 27 11.24 -3.67 -21.28
C VAL A 27 10.83 -4.63 -22.40
N GLY A 28 11.13 -4.27 -23.64
CA GLY A 28 10.77 -5.03 -24.84
C GLY A 28 10.20 -4.14 -25.95
N GLY A 29 10.24 -4.63 -27.19
CA GLY A 29 9.84 -3.82 -28.36
C GLY A 29 10.67 -2.53 -28.45
N TRP A 30 10.01 -1.38 -28.29
CA TRP A 30 10.63 -0.05 -28.34
C TRP A 30 11.16 0.46 -26.99
N VAL A 31 10.90 -0.26 -25.90
CA VAL A 31 11.34 0.13 -24.55
C VAL A 31 12.71 -0.48 -24.29
N GLN A 32 13.74 0.36 -24.37
CA GLN A 32 15.13 -0.04 -24.12
C GLN A 32 15.33 -0.50 -22.67
N PRO A 33 16.12 -1.56 -22.43
CA PRO A 33 16.60 -1.90 -21.08
C PRO A 33 17.34 -0.71 -20.45
N PRO A 34 17.01 -0.29 -19.21
CA PRO A 34 17.73 0.80 -18.56
C PRO A 34 19.16 0.37 -18.22
N ALA A 35 20.14 1.25 -18.44
CA ALA A 35 21.53 1.02 -18.05
C ALA A 35 21.75 1.06 -16.52
N GLY A 36 20.82 1.69 -15.81
CA GLY A 36 20.77 1.78 -14.35
C GLY A 36 19.38 2.21 -13.89
N GLY A 37 19.03 1.88 -12.65
CA GLY A 37 17.66 2.02 -12.15
C GLY A 37 16.78 0.83 -12.54
N GLY A 38 15.52 1.09 -12.83
CA GLY A 38 14.54 0.04 -13.14
C GLY A 38 13.12 0.54 -13.00
N HIS A 39 12.26 -0.31 -12.47
CA HIS A 39 10.88 0.06 -12.19
C HIS A 39 10.78 1.23 -11.20
N ALA A 40 9.78 2.10 -11.37
CA ALA A 40 9.58 3.29 -10.54
C ALA A 40 9.34 2.96 -9.05
N GLU A 41 8.70 1.83 -8.77
CA GLU A 41 8.58 1.23 -7.43
C GLU A 41 9.89 0.50 -7.04
N SER A 42 11.04 1.18 -7.16
CA SER A 42 12.32 0.59 -6.79
C SER A 42 12.54 0.61 -5.28
N PRO A 43 13.29 -0.37 -4.72
CA PRO A 43 13.56 -0.40 -3.29
C PRO A 43 14.35 0.81 -2.80
N GLU A 44 15.19 1.40 -3.65
CA GLU A 44 16.05 2.53 -3.30
C GLU A 44 15.27 3.76 -2.84
N THR A 45 14.05 3.96 -3.36
CA THR A 45 13.19 5.07 -2.90
C THR A 45 12.85 4.97 -1.40
N LYS A 46 12.67 3.75 -0.87
CA LYS A 46 12.32 3.50 0.55
C LYS A 46 13.58 3.26 1.39
N ARG A 47 14.58 2.58 0.83
CA ARG A 47 15.88 2.36 1.48
C ARG A 47 16.56 3.68 1.82
N ARG A 48 16.56 4.66 0.90
CA ARG A 48 17.16 5.97 1.15
C ARG A 48 16.46 6.75 2.26
N MET A 49 15.14 6.61 2.41
CA MET A 49 14.43 7.15 3.58
C MET A 49 14.96 6.53 4.87
N LYS A 50 15.05 5.19 4.93
CA LYS A 50 15.60 4.49 6.11
C LYS A 50 17.05 4.89 6.40
N ASN A 51 17.91 4.95 5.38
CA ASN A 51 19.29 5.40 5.53
C ASN A 51 19.37 6.83 6.07
N LEU A 52 18.53 7.74 5.58
CA LEU A 52 18.47 9.11 6.09
C LEU A 52 18.02 9.16 7.56
N MET A 53 17.05 8.33 7.96
CA MET A 53 16.63 8.22 9.35
C MET A 53 17.77 7.72 10.26
N ASP A 54 18.61 6.82 9.76
CA ASP A 54 19.76 6.30 10.49
C ASP A 54 20.84 7.38 10.67
N VAL A 55 21.28 8.02 9.58
CA VAL A 55 22.38 9.01 9.65
C VAL A 55 21.96 10.33 10.29
N SER A 56 20.66 10.67 10.30
CA SER A 56 20.14 11.83 11.04
C SER A 56 20.00 11.58 12.55
N GLY A 57 20.18 10.35 13.01
CA GLY A 57 19.96 9.98 14.42
C GLY A 57 18.48 9.92 14.81
N LEU A 58 17.55 9.84 13.86
CA LEU A 58 16.13 9.67 14.15
C LEU A 58 15.81 8.23 14.58
N THR A 59 16.36 7.22 13.89
CA THR A 59 16.12 5.80 14.21
C THR A 59 16.34 5.43 15.68
N PRO A 60 17.44 5.80 16.36
CA PRO A 60 17.63 5.46 17.78
C PRO A 60 16.63 6.14 18.73
N GLN A 61 15.82 7.09 18.25
CA GLN A 61 14.76 7.73 19.02
C GLN A 61 13.40 7.06 18.87
N LEU A 62 13.29 6.05 18.00
CA LEU A 62 12.05 5.32 17.70
C LEU A 62 12.10 3.90 18.26
N ALA A 63 10.92 3.34 18.56
CA ALA A 63 10.79 1.93 18.86
C ALA A 63 10.82 1.13 17.54
N LEU A 64 12.02 0.76 17.10
CA LEU A 64 12.21 -0.05 15.89
C LEU A 64 11.63 -1.46 16.10
N ARG A 65 10.72 -1.87 15.21
CA ARG A 65 10.06 -3.18 15.26
C ARG A 65 9.96 -3.79 13.86
N SER A 66 9.95 -5.12 13.79
CA SER A 66 9.47 -5.84 12.60
C SER A 66 8.13 -6.52 12.93
N ALA A 67 7.63 -7.37 12.05
CA ALA A 67 6.40 -8.13 12.23
C ALA A 67 6.51 -9.52 11.58
N ALA A 68 5.67 -10.44 12.03
CA ALA A 68 5.37 -11.64 11.25
C ALA A 68 4.60 -11.24 9.98
N PRO A 69 4.74 -12.01 8.87
CA PRO A 69 3.87 -11.86 7.71
C PRO A 69 2.40 -12.00 8.09
N ALA A 70 1.52 -11.29 7.37
CA ALA A 70 0.08 -11.46 7.50
C ALA A 70 -0.31 -12.93 7.25
N SER A 71 -1.14 -13.48 8.13
CA SER A 71 -1.57 -14.87 8.02
C SER A 71 -2.56 -15.04 6.87
N LEU A 72 -2.74 -16.27 6.37
CA LEU A 72 -3.75 -16.54 5.35
C LEU A 72 -5.17 -16.14 5.82
N GLU A 73 -5.46 -16.29 7.12
CA GLU A 73 -6.70 -15.81 7.73
C GLU A 73 -6.85 -14.29 7.62
N ASP A 74 -5.77 -13.52 7.85
CA ASP A 74 -5.75 -12.07 7.68
C ASP A 74 -5.97 -11.67 6.22
N LEU A 75 -5.33 -12.36 5.28
CA LEU A 75 -5.49 -12.08 3.85
C LEU A 75 -6.92 -12.35 3.36
N ARG A 76 -7.52 -13.46 3.81
CA ARG A 76 -8.89 -13.90 3.46
C ARG A 76 -9.99 -12.95 3.90
N ARG A 77 -9.71 -12.02 4.81
CA ARG A 77 -10.67 -10.96 5.18
C ARG A 77 -10.95 -10.00 4.02
N ILE A 78 -10.05 -9.91 3.04
CA ILE A 78 -10.18 -9.02 1.87
C ILE A 78 -10.10 -9.79 0.55
N HIS A 79 -9.15 -10.71 0.42
CA HIS A 79 -8.81 -11.34 -0.84
C HIS A 79 -9.38 -12.77 -0.92
N PRO A 80 -10.02 -13.16 -2.04
CA PRO A 80 -10.50 -14.52 -2.21
C PRO A 80 -9.33 -15.50 -2.38
N ASP A 81 -9.55 -16.77 -2.06
CA ASP A 81 -8.52 -17.81 -2.19
C ASP A 81 -7.96 -17.91 -3.61
N SER A 82 -8.82 -17.82 -4.62
CA SER A 82 -8.42 -17.82 -6.03
C SER A 82 -7.40 -16.73 -6.38
N TYR A 83 -7.52 -15.55 -5.75
CA TYR A 83 -6.57 -14.46 -5.93
C TYR A 83 -5.21 -14.78 -5.31
N LEU A 84 -5.24 -15.27 -4.06
CA LEU A 84 -4.04 -15.56 -3.28
C LEU A 84 -3.25 -16.73 -3.89
N GLU A 85 -3.94 -17.76 -4.35
CA GLU A 85 -3.36 -18.90 -5.08
C GLU A 85 -2.74 -18.44 -6.39
N ARG A 86 -3.44 -17.61 -7.18
CA ARG A 86 -2.88 -17.04 -8.43
C ARG A 86 -1.65 -16.19 -8.15
N PHE A 87 -1.68 -15.33 -7.14
CA PHE A 87 -0.53 -14.51 -6.78
C PHE A 87 0.66 -15.39 -6.39
N LYS A 88 0.45 -16.35 -5.49
CA LYS A 88 1.51 -17.27 -5.07
C LYS A 88 2.08 -18.05 -6.25
N ALA A 89 1.23 -18.59 -7.12
CA ALA A 89 1.68 -19.33 -8.29
C ALA A 89 2.55 -18.50 -9.25
N ILE A 90 2.20 -17.23 -9.51
CA ILE A 90 3.04 -16.35 -10.36
C ILE A 90 4.36 -16.01 -9.65
N SER A 91 4.32 -15.74 -8.35
CA SER A 91 5.51 -15.48 -7.53
C SER A 91 6.48 -16.66 -7.52
N ASP A 92 5.96 -17.88 -7.34
CA ASP A 92 6.75 -19.11 -7.28
C ASP A 92 7.33 -19.48 -8.66
N ASN A 93 6.66 -19.10 -9.75
CA ASN A 93 7.11 -19.33 -11.14
C ASN A 93 8.03 -18.22 -11.70
N GLY A 94 8.73 -17.47 -10.82
CA GLY A 94 9.73 -16.48 -11.24
C GLY A 94 9.19 -15.06 -11.46
N GLY A 95 7.90 -14.83 -11.23
CA GLY A 95 7.27 -13.53 -11.38
C GLY A 95 6.52 -13.34 -12.70
N GLY A 96 6.11 -12.10 -12.97
CA GLY A 96 5.29 -11.75 -14.11
C GLY A 96 4.38 -10.55 -13.82
N MET A 97 3.19 -10.56 -14.40
CA MET A 97 2.19 -9.51 -14.25
C MET A 97 0.94 -10.08 -13.59
N LEU A 98 0.63 -9.68 -12.35
CA LEU A 98 -0.57 -10.18 -11.65
C LEU A 98 -1.83 -9.37 -12.00
N GLY A 99 -1.66 -8.15 -12.48
CA GLY A 99 -2.76 -7.26 -12.83
C GLY A 99 -2.28 -6.03 -13.59
N LYS A 100 -3.15 -5.04 -13.75
CA LYS A 100 -2.83 -3.84 -14.54
C LYS A 100 -1.77 -3.01 -13.80
N GLU A 101 -0.58 -2.84 -14.41
CA GLU A 101 0.53 -2.11 -13.78
C GLU A 101 0.91 -2.74 -12.42
N ALA A 102 0.92 -4.07 -12.34
CA ALA A 102 1.30 -4.81 -11.14
C ALA A 102 2.34 -5.90 -11.46
N PRO A 103 3.56 -5.51 -11.90
CA PRO A 103 4.65 -6.45 -12.15
C PRO A 103 5.25 -6.96 -10.84
N LEU A 104 5.58 -8.24 -10.78
CA LEU A 104 6.20 -8.87 -9.61
C LEU A 104 7.33 -9.83 -10.02
N GLY A 105 8.27 -10.05 -9.11
CA GLY A 105 9.38 -10.99 -9.26
C GLY A 105 9.29 -12.18 -8.30
N PRO A 106 10.28 -13.08 -8.30
CA PRO A 106 10.28 -14.26 -7.46
C PRO A 106 10.20 -13.90 -5.97
N GLY A 107 9.39 -14.64 -5.21
CA GLY A 107 9.20 -14.43 -3.77
C GLY A 107 8.40 -13.17 -3.39
N SER A 108 7.80 -12.49 -4.36
CA SER A 108 7.01 -11.28 -4.09
C SER A 108 5.76 -11.55 -3.26
N TYR A 109 5.19 -12.76 -3.31
CA TYR A 109 4.05 -13.15 -2.47
C TYR A 109 4.41 -13.07 -0.98
N GLU A 110 5.50 -13.72 -0.58
CA GLU A 110 5.96 -13.75 0.81
C GLU A 110 6.33 -12.34 1.31
N ILE A 111 6.94 -11.53 0.45
CA ILE A 111 7.31 -10.14 0.79
C ILE A 111 6.06 -9.24 0.88
N ALA A 112 5.05 -9.43 0.03
CA ALA A 112 3.78 -8.73 0.16
C ALA A 112 3.06 -9.10 1.46
N CYS A 113 3.07 -10.38 1.86
CA CYS A 113 2.53 -10.80 3.15
C CYS A 113 3.26 -10.14 4.32
N LEU A 114 4.59 -10.00 4.24
CA LEU A 114 5.38 -9.25 5.22
C LEU A 114 5.01 -7.77 5.26
N SER A 115 4.86 -7.14 4.09
CA SER A 115 4.41 -5.75 3.97
C SER A 115 3.06 -5.52 4.65
N ALA A 116 2.07 -6.36 4.37
CA ALA A 116 0.77 -6.31 5.05
C ALA A 116 0.90 -6.59 6.57
N GLY A 117 1.77 -7.53 6.96
CA GLY A 117 2.05 -7.85 8.35
C GLY A 117 2.61 -6.69 9.16
N LEU A 118 3.51 -5.89 8.57
CA LEU A 118 4.03 -4.66 9.19
C LEU A 118 2.90 -3.65 9.45
N ALA A 119 1.96 -3.48 8.52
CA ALA A 119 0.80 -2.62 8.72
C ALA A 119 -0.12 -3.14 9.84
N CYS A 120 -0.39 -4.45 9.87
CA CYS A 120 -1.17 -5.10 10.93
C CYS A 120 -0.56 -4.87 12.32
N ALA A 121 0.74 -5.15 12.46
CA ALA A 121 1.43 -5.02 13.75
C ALA A 121 1.52 -3.57 14.23
N ALA A 122 1.66 -2.61 13.30
CA ALA A 122 1.66 -1.20 13.64
C ALA A 122 0.31 -0.74 14.23
N VAL A 123 -0.81 -1.14 13.60
CA VAL A 123 -2.16 -0.85 14.10
C VAL A 123 -2.39 -1.53 15.44
N GLU A 124 -2.04 -2.81 15.56
CA GLU A 124 -2.21 -3.60 16.77
C GLU A 124 -1.44 -3.01 17.97
N ALA A 125 -0.18 -2.64 17.79
CA ALA A 125 0.64 -2.08 18.86
C ALA A 125 0.12 -0.73 19.38
N VAL A 126 -0.44 0.10 18.49
CA VAL A 126 -1.08 1.38 18.89
C VAL A 126 -2.39 1.12 19.62
N LEU A 127 -3.24 0.23 19.13
CA LEU A 127 -4.53 -0.08 19.77
C LEU A 127 -4.38 -0.75 21.13
N LYS A 128 -3.31 -1.54 21.33
CA LYS A 128 -2.97 -2.13 22.63
C LYS A 128 -2.33 -1.15 23.63
N GLY A 129 -2.07 0.11 23.23
CA GLY A 129 -1.44 1.11 24.07
C GLY A 129 0.07 0.89 24.28
N GLU A 130 0.71 0.03 23.47
CA GLU A 130 2.16 -0.21 23.57
C GLU A 130 2.99 0.96 23.01
N LEU A 131 2.39 1.71 22.09
CA LEU A 131 2.93 2.85 21.35
C LEU A 131 1.88 3.96 21.26
N ASP A 132 2.32 5.23 21.29
CA ASP A 132 1.42 6.37 21.13
C ASP A 132 0.98 6.56 19.66
N ASN A 133 1.86 6.17 18.73
CA ASN A 133 1.66 6.21 17.29
C ASN A 133 2.71 5.33 16.61
N ALA A 134 2.50 5.02 15.32
CA ALA A 134 3.43 4.20 14.55
C ALA A 134 3.54 4.68 13.10
N TYR A 135 4.71 4.43 12.51
CA TYR A 135 4.95 4.49 11.08
C TYR A 135 5.31 3.08 10.60
N SER A 136 4.68 2.62 9.51
CA SER A 136 5.00 1.33 8.90
C SER A 136 5.57 1.54 7.50
N LEU A 137 6.84 1.20 7.29
CA LEU A 137 7.51 1.26 6.00
C LEU A 137 7.22 -0.02 5.19
N SER A 138 5.95 -0.22 4.87
CA SER A 138 5.41 -1.38 4.16
C SER A 138 5.68 -1.29 2.65
N ARG A 139 6.48 -2.23 2.11
CA ARG A 139 6.73 -2.39 0.67
C ARG A 139 6.63 -3.87 0.27
N PRO A 140 5.85 -4.24 -0.77
CA PRO A 140 5.11 -3.40 -1.72
C PRO A 140 3.87 -2.67 -1.14
N PRO A 141 3.38 -1.59 -1.80
CA PRO A 141 2.24 -0.78 -1.34
C PRO A 141 0.88 -1.51 -1.47
N GLY A 142 -0.21 -0.87 -1.03
CA GLY A 142 -1.53 -1.53 -0.98
C GLY A 142 -2.79 -0.75 -1.37
N HIS A 143 -2.78 0.58 -1.41
CA HIS A 143 -4.02 1.38 -1.49
C HIS A 143 -4.80 1.28 -2.81
N HIS A 144 -4.18 0.77 -3.88
CA HIS A 144 -4.82 0.52 -5.17
C HIS A 144 -5.41 -0.89 -5.29
N CYS A 145 -4.99 -1.84 -4.43
CA CYS A 145 -5.37 -3.24 -4.56
C CYS A 145 -6.86 -3.43 -4.27
N LEU A 146 -7.57 -4.04 -5.22
CA LEU A 146 -8.95 -4.49 -5.05
C LEU A 146 -8.96 -5.90 -4.43
N PRO A 147 -10.11 -6.40 -3.93
CA PRO A 147 -10.23 -7.76 -3.41
C PRO A 147 -9.65 -8.85 -4.32
N ASP A 148 -9.97 -8.85 -5.62
CA ASP A 148 -9.54 -9.88 -6.57
C ASP A 148 -8.65 -9.35 -7.71
N GLN A 149 -8.10 -8.13 -7.56
CA GLN A 149 -7.31 -7.50 -8.62
C GLN A 149 -6.18 -6.62 -8.08
N SER A 150 -4.95 -6.97 -8.44
CA SER A 150 -3.79 -6.09 -8.25
C SER A 150 -3.79 -4.97 -9.28
N MET A 151 -3.35 -3.79 -8.85
CA MET A 151 -3.10 -2.67 -9.76
C MET A 151 -2.22 -1.61 -9.11
N GLY A 152 -1.55 -0.79 -9.92
CA GLY A 152 -0.73 0.33 -9.43
C GLY A 152 0.33 -0.12 -8.43
N PHE A 153 1.03 -1.20 -8.75
CA PHE A 153 2.09 -1.82 -7.95
C PHE A 153 1.62 -2.42 -6.61
N CYS A 154 0.31 -2.44 -6.35
CA CYS A 154 -0.27 -2.95 -5.11
C CYS A 154 -0.79 -4.38 -5.31
N PHE A 155 -0.35 -5.31 -4.47
CA PHE A 155 -0.70 -6.74 -4.54
C PHE A 155 -1.56 -7.23 -3.37
N LEU A 156 -1.52 -6.54 -2.23
CA LEU A 156 -2.39 -6.81 -1.09
C LEU A 156 -2.91 -5.48 -0.57
N ALA A 157 -4.15 -5.46 -0.09
CA ALA A 157 -4.75 -4.25 0.45
C ALA A 157 -4.29 -4.01 1.90
N ASN A 158 -3.01 -3.65 2.07
CA ASN A 158 -2.33 -3.60 3.39
C ASN A 158 -3.13 -2.90 4.49
N ILE A 159 -3.65 -1.70 4.22
CA ILE A 159 -4.45 -0.93 5.19
C ILE A 159 -5.78 -1.64 5.49
N PRO A 160 -6.61 -2.00 4.49
CA PRO A 160 -7.80 -2.82 4.74
C PRO A 160 -7.55 -4.11 5.52
N ILE A 161 -6.50 -4.88 5.21
CA ILE A 161 -6.13 -6.10 5.94
C ILE A 161 -5.86 -5.77 7.42
N ALA A 162 -5.06 -4.73 7.69
CA ALA A 162 -4.75 -4.30 9.05
C ALA A 162 -6.00 -3.84 9.82
N VAL A 163 -6.90 -3.11 9.16
CA VAL A 163 -8.17 -2.68 9.75
C VAL A 163 -9.04 -3.89 10.07
N GLU A 164 -9.33 -4.78 9.11
CA GLU A 164 -10.21 -5.92 9.35
C GLU A 164 -9.64 -6.90 10.38
N ARG A 165 -8.31 -7.09 10.44
CA ARG A 165 -7.66 -7.85 11.53
C ARG A 165 -7.91 -7.18 12.88
N ALA A 166 -7.68 -5.87 12.99
CA ALA A 166 -7.90 -5.14 14.24
C ALA A 166 -9.38 -5.12 14.68
N LYS A 167 -10.32 -5.07 13.73
CA LYS A 167 -11.75 -5.21 14.03
C LYS A 167 -12.06 -6.60 14.59
N ALA A 168 -11.55 -7.65 13.95
CA ALA A 168 -11.77 -9.03 14.37
C ALA A 168 -11.12 -9.37 15.73
N GLN A 169 -9.90 -8.91 15.98
CA GLN A 169 -9.11 -9.31 17.15
C GLN A 169 -9.21 -8.35 18.33
N LEU A 170 -9.47 -7.06 18.08
CA LEU A 170 -9.43 -6.00 19.10
C LEU A 170 -10.73 -5.19 19.21
N GLY A 171 -11.77 -5.56 18.47
CA GLY A 171 -13.07 -4.88 18.53
C GLY A 171 -13.04 -3.44 18.02
N LEU A 172 -12.12 -3.10 17.12
CA LEU A 172 -11.99 -1.75 16.55
C LEU A 172 -13.32 -1.29 15.93
N GLY A 173 -13.92 -0.24 16.51
CA GLY A 173 -15.21 0.30 16.07
C GLY A 173 -15.10 1.11 14.79
N LYS A 174 -14.81 2.41 14.92
CA LYS A 174 -14.75 3.37 13.81
C LYS A 174 -13.31 3.74 13.45
N VAL A 175 -13.03 3.81 12.15
CA VAL A 175 -11.70 4.14 11.61
C VAL A 175 -11.82 5.26 10.61
N ALA A 176 -10.84 6.17 10.59
CA ALA A 176 -10.65 7.11 9.48
C ALA A 176 -9.35 6.77 8.75
N ILE A 177 -9.43 6.57 7.45
CA ILE A 177 -8.28 6.39 6.56
C ILE A 177 -8.11 7.67 5.76
N ILE A 178 -7.01 8.37 6.02
CA ILE A 178 -6.61 9.58 5.30
C ILE A 178 -5.47 9.21 4.37
N ASP A 179 -5.78 9.14 3.09
CA ASP A 179 -4.83 8.80 2.03
C ASP A 179 -4.39 10.08 1.33
N TRP A 180 -3.13 10.44 1.56
CA TRP A 180 -2.47 11.57 0.93
C TRP A 180 -1.52 11.17 -0.20
N ASP A 181 -1.49 9.89 -0.58
CA ASP A 181 -0.82 9.52 -1.82
C ASP A 181 -1.42 10.34 -2.97
N VAL A 182 -0.55 10.74 -3.89
CA VAL A 182 -0.93 11.62 -5.00
C VAL A 182 -1.93 10.95 -5.95
N HIS A 183 -1.95 9.61 -5.98
CA HIS A 183 -2.90 8.80 -6.70
C HIS A 183 -4.13 8.51 -5.86
N HIS A 184 -5.25 8.22 -6.52
CA HIS A 184 -6.47 7.87 -5.81
C HIS A 184 -6.37 6.45 -5.26
N GLY A 185 -6.48 6.29 -3.93
CA GLY A 185 -6.63 5.00 -3.25
C GLY A 185 -7.94 4.27 -3.56
N ASN A 186 -8.13 3.86 -4.81
CA ASN A 186 -9.34 3.22 -5.32
C ASN A 186 -9.61 1.86 -4.67
N GLY A 187 -8.59 1.13 -4.23
CA GLY A 187 -8.72 -0.16 -3.55
C GLY A 187 -9.41 0.01 -2.20
N THR A 188 -8.83 0.86 -1.36
CA THR A 188 -9.41 1.26 -0.07
C THR A 188 -10.82 1.81 -0.24
N GLN A 189 -11.05 2.67 -1.25
CA GLN A 189 -12.38 3.20 -1.53
C GLN A 189 -13.37 2.09 -1.86
N HIS A 190 -12.99 1.15 -2.71
CA HIS A 190 -13.88 0.07 -3.15
C HIS A 190 -14.31 -0.80 -1.97
N ILE A 191 -13.35 -1.21 -1.14
CA ILE A 191 -13.58 -2.09 0.01
C ILE A 191 -14.55 -1.47 1.02
N TYR A 192 -14.45 -0.16 1.26
CA TYR A 192 -15.24 0.53 2.28
C TYR A 192 -16.42 1.36 1.73
N LEU A 193 -16.72 1.29 0.43
CA LEU A 193 -17.70 2.18 -0.21
C LEU A 193 -19.08 2.17 0.45
N GLN A 194 -19.52 1.00 0.94
CA GLN A 194 -20.84 0.79 1.54
C GLN A 194 -20.82 0.75 3.08
N ARG A 195 -19.69 1.13 3.71
CA ARG A 195 -19.42 0.95 5.14
C ARG A 195 -19.33 2.28 5.87
N ASP A 196 -20.03 2.42 6.99
CA ASP A 196 -20.11 3.64 7.81
C ASP A 196 -19.19 3.62 9.04
N ASP A 197 -18.59 2.48 9.30
CA ASP A 197 -17.58 2.23 10.32
C ASP A 197 -16.16 2.58 9.84
N VAL A 198 -15.98 2.88 8.54
CA VAL A 198 -14.71 3.35 7.97
C VAL A 198 -14.92 4.59 7.11
N LEU A 199 -14.38 5.72 7.54
CA LEU A 199 -14.32 6.96 6.75
C LEU A 199 -13.09 6.93 5.84
N THR A 200 -13.28 7.07 4.53
CA THR A 200 -12.16 7.19 3.57
C THR A 200 -12.05 8.63 3.03
N ILE A 201 -10.84 9.18 3.15
CA ILE A 201 -10.49 10.53 2.69
C ILE A 201 -9.30 10.41 1.73
N PHE A 202 -9.39 11.02 0.54
CA PHE A 202 -8.32 10.99 -0.46
C PHE A 202 -7.95 12.40 -0.90
N LEU A 203 -6.65 12.67 -0.95
CA LEU A 203 -6.04 13.91 -1.45
C LEU A 203 -5.30 13.65 -2.77
N ALA A 204 -6.06 13.33 -3.82
CA ALA A 204 -5.49 12.86 -5.08
C ALA A 204 -5.51 13.92 -6.19
N SER A 205 -4.56 13.84 -7.13
CA SER A 205 -4.64 14.61 -8.38
C SER A 205 -5.67 13.99 -9.32
N GLY A 206 -6.60 14.78 -9.85
CA GLY A 206 -7.72 14.27 -10.67
C GLY A 206 -7.37 13.66 -12.04
N ARG A 207 -6.08 13.55 -12.39
CA ARG A 207 -5.60 13.08 -13.71
C ARG A 207 -4.59 11.94 -13.68
N LEU A 208 -4.08 11.53 -12.51
CA LEU A 208 -2.97 10.58 -12.44
C LEU A 208 -3.44 9.12 -12.56
N LEU A 209 -3.77 8.46 -11.45
CA LEU A 209 -4.24 7.07 -11.44
C LEU A 209 -5.37 6.86 -10.41
N PRO A 210 -6.47 6.18 -10.77
CA PRO A 210 -6.84 5.75 -12.13
C PRO A 210 -7.01 6.94 -13.08
N ALA A 211 -6.50 6.82 -14.31
CA ALA A 211 -6.55 7.90 -15.29
C ALA A 211 -8.01 8.33 -15.58
N GLY A 212 -8.23 9.64 -15.64
CA GLY A 212 -9.53 10.22 -16.03
C GLY A 212 -10.63 10.16 -14.96
N LEU A 213 -10.30 9.91 -13.69
CA LEU A 213 -11.29 9.91 -12.62
C LEU A 213 -11.87 11.32 -12.39
N ARG A 214 -13.01 11.62 -13.03
CA ARG A 214 -13.75 12.87 -12.81
C ARG A 214 -14.35 12.91 -11.41
N ARG A 215 -14.41 14.12 -10.82
CA ARG A 215 -15.12 14.42 -9.56
C ARG A 215 -16.57 13.92 -9.65
N ARG A 216 -16.83 12.69 -9.21
CA ARG A 216 -18.18 12.29 -8.83
C ARG A 216 -18.43 12.96 -7.48
N GLY A 217 -19.38 13.90 -7.45
CA GLY A 217 -19.81 14.57 -6.22
C GLY A 217 -20.16 13.56 -5.12
N ARG A 218 -20.42 14.03 -3.89
CA ARG A 218 -20.82 13.18 -2.75
C ARG A 218 -21.78 12.08 -3.21
N SER A 219 -21.27 10.86 -3.41
CA SER A 219 -22.11 9.71 -3.71
C SER A 219 -22.76 9.33 -2.39
N ARG A 220 -24.05 9.65 -2.27
CA ARG A 220 -24.94 9.10 -1.24
C ARG A 220 -25.38 7.66 -1.56
N ARG A 221 -24.81 7.01 -2.59
CA ARG A 221 -25.07 5.58 -2.84
C ARG A 221 -24.17 4.74 -1.94
N GLY A 222 -24.62 4.65 -0.70
CA GLY A 222 -24.07 3.85 0.40
C GLY A 222 -24.20 4.60 1.72
N ARG A 223 -24.43 3.88 2.83
CA ARG A 223 -24.44 4.48 4.17
C ARG A 223 -23.05 5.00 4.60
N GLY A 224 -22.00 4.72 3.82
CA GLY A 224 -20.63 5.12 4.10
C GLY A 224 -20.36 6.62 3.97
N ARG A 225 -19.53 7.14 4.88
CA ARG A 225 -19.06 8.54 4.84
C ARG A 225 -17.80 8.61 3.99
N ARG A 226 -17.81 9.44 2.95
CA ARG A 226 -16.68 9.68 2.02
C ARG A 226 -16.39 11.16 1.89
N LEU A 227 -15.11 11.52 1.86
CA LEU A 227 -14.66 12.83 1.42
C LEU A 227 -13.56 12.66 0.36
N GLN A 228 -13.75 13.20 -0.84
CA GLN A 228 -12.71 13.21 -1.86
C GLN A 228 -12.35 14.66 -2.14
N HIS A 229 -11.09 15.01 -1.93
CA HIS A 229 -10.55 16.29 -2.40
C HIS A 229 -9.63 16.02 -3.58
N GLN A 230 -10.02 16.50 -4.76
CA GLN A 230 -9.13 16.50 -5.92
C GLN A 230 -8.42 17.84 -5.99
N TYR A 231 -7.09 17.81 -6.02
CA TYR A 231 -6.30 18.98 -6.40
C TYR A 231 -6.16 18.99 -7.92
N SER A 232 -6.39 20.16 -8.53
CA SER A 232 -5.98 20.38 -9.91
C SER A 232 -4.51 20.74 -9.88
N ALA A 233 -3.68 20.04 -10.66
CA ALA A 233 -2.35 20.57 -10.98
C ALA A 233 -2.58 21.89 -11.73
N VAL A 234 -2.37 23.01 -11.03
CA VAL A 234 -2.56 24.35 -11.62
C VAL A 234 -1.42 24.59 -12.59
N GLY A 235 -1.83 24.83 -13.84
CA GLY A 235 -1.01 25.23 -14.96
C GLY A 235 -1.90 25.28 -16.20
N ARG A 236 -2.83 26.24 -16.27
CA ARG A 236 -3.30 26.71 -17.58
C ARG A 236 -2.09 27.39 -18.22
N GLY A 237 -1.30 26.63 -18.98
CA GLY A 237 -0.41 27.23 -19.96
C GLY A 237 -1.29 27.97 -20.96
N GLY A 238 -1.31 29.30 -20.86
CA GLY A 238 -1.77 30.14 -21.95
C GLY A 238 -0.78 30.00 -23.11
N GLY A 239 -1.33 29.71 -24.28
CA GLY A 239 -0.68 29.60 -25.57
C GLY A 239 -1.78 29.31 -26.59
#